data_AF-A0A1N7D168-F1
#
_entry.id   AF-A0A1N7D168-F1
#
_cell.length_a   1.000
_cell.length_b   1.000
_cell.length_c   1.000
_cell.angle_alpha   90.00
_cell.angle_beta   90.00
_cell.angle_gamma   90.00
#
_symmetry.space_group_name_H-M   'P 1'
#
loop_
_entity.id
_entity.type
_entity.pdbx_description
1 polymer ?
#
loop_
_entity_poly.entity_id
_entity_poly.type
_entity_poly.pdbx_seq_one_letter_code
_entity_poly.pdbx_strand_id
1 'polypeptide(L)'
;MFDDYEDLAAVWQDREFVSVADVIGQMRTREDIRGYVITEFSDIEWEFNGLLDYYREEKAFCDDFASVNAPVMFRLEPHARTAWSGDEIPIDVVVVNDTADHIEADISWEAFDDAGTMTIGVDGARIERITDAFTISTSGTSGSSDEVTATLETPTETVTTTERLWVLEGTSAANDGVTALVRGAISPNVAAADNGIAPQHELNKDTDVAIVTEVDDSVRAFAEDGGNVLLVPGSDGTMSDDSPFEFRELPATESWNLVSSLFYSDSELVDDIVTDRRQGWAFDDLYPYAVVTDIEESDDVHVGYIEGWLVNKGSPLLTRQFGAGTITACTFRITDMYGNHPTATTLMSNVIGRVTNE
;
A
#
# COMPACT_ATOMS: atom_id res chain seq x y z
N MET A 1 -1.46 14.26 12.98
CA MET A 1 -2.10 13.10 12.35
C MET A 1 -3.60 13.01 12.60
N PHE A 2 -4.09 12.37 13.67
CA PHE A 2 -5.54 12.30 13.94
C PHE A 2 -6.01 13.47 14.78
N ASP A 3 -7.19 14.01 14.45
CA ASP A 3 -7.76 15.15 15.16
C ASP A 3 -8.23 14.75 16.56
N ASP A 4 -8.82 13.56 16.70
CA ASP A 4 -9.25 12.94 17.96
C ASP A 4 -9.43 11.41 17.82
N TYR A 5 -10.04 10.78 18.83
CA TYR A 5 -10.32 9.34 18.82
C TYR A 5 -11.44 8.95 17.86
N GLU A 6 -12.37 9.85 17.54
CA GLU A 6 -13.45 9.58 16.58
C GLU A 6 -12.87 9.54 15.16
N ASP A 7 -11.97 10.47 14.84
CA ASP A 7 -11.22 10.47 13.58
C ASP A 7 -10.37 9.18 13.42
N LEU A 8 -9.62 8.79 14.45
CA LEU A 8 -8.89 7.51 14.44
C LEU A 8 -9.82 6.30 14.24
N ALA A 9 -10.96 6.27 14.93
CA ALA A 9 -11.92 5.18 14.80
C ALA A 9 -12.52 5.11 13.39
N ALA A 10 -12.89 6.25 12.79
CA ALA A 10 -13.42 6.32 11.44
C ALA A 10 -12.41 5.79 10.40
N VAL A 11 -11.15 6.20 10.52
CA VAL A 11 -10.05 5.72 9.67
C VAL A 11 -9.86 4.19 9.81
N TRP A 12 -9.99 3.66 11.02
CA TRP A 12 -9.90 2.21 11.24
C TRP A 12 -11.09 1.45 10.65
N GLN A 13 -12.30 1.96 10.80
CA GLN A 13 -13.51 1.37 10.20
C GLN A 13 -13.45 1.36 8.68
N ASP A 14 -12.91 2.41 8.07
CA ASP A 14 -12.69 2.43 6.62
C ASP A 14 -11.66 1.36 6.20
N ARG A 15 -10.63 1.10 7.04
CA ARG A 15 -9.65 0.03 6.76
C ARG A 15 -10.29 -1.34 6.84
N GLU A 16 -11.12 -1.54 7.87
CA GLU A 16 -11.92 -2.74 8.05
C GLU A 16 -12.78 -3.00 6.81
N PHE A 17 -13.52 -1.99 6.35
CA PHE A 17 -14.37 -2.13 5.16
C PHE A 17 -13.60 -2.52 3.91
N VAL A 18 -12.56 -1.76 3.55
CA VAL A 18 -11.75 -2.01 2.35
C VAL A 18 -11.18 -3.44 2.36
N SER A 19 -10.71 -3.91 3.52
CA SER A 19 -10.14 -5.25 3.66
C SER A 19 -11.21 -6.35 3.54
N VAL A 20 -12.32 -6.20 4.26
CA VAL A 20 -13.38 -7.23 4.29
C VAL A 20 -14.13 -7.29 2.96
N ALA A 21 -14.41 -6.15 2.34
CA ALA A 21 -15.08 -6.09 1.04
C ALA A 21 -14.26 -6.80 -0.05
N ASP A 22 -12.95 -6.57 -0.09
CA ASP A 22 -12.07 -7.23 -1.06
C ASP A 22 -12.05 -8.75 -0.88
N VAL A 23 -11.85 -9.24 0.35
CA VAL A 23 -11.80 -10.68 0.65
C VAL A 23 -13.14 -11.36 0.36
N ILE A 24 -14.27 -10.74 0.71
CA ILE A 24 -15.59 -11.24 0.35
C ILE A 24 -15.76 -11.29 -1.16
N GLY A 25 -15.39 -10.23 -1.87
CA GLY A 25 -15.43 -10.20 -3.32
C GLY A 25 -14.63 -11.36 -3.93
N GLN A 26 -13.41 -11.60 -3.47
CA GLN A 26 -12.57 -12.71 -3.92
C GLN A 26 -13.19 -14.08 -3.60
N MET A 27 -13.87 -14.23 -2.46
CA MET A 27 -14.58 -15.46 -2.14
C MET A 27 -15.77 -15.69 -3.07
N ARG A 28 -16.53 -14.63 -3.38
CA ARG A 28 -17.72 -14.69 -4.25
C ARG A 28 -17.37 -14.97 -5.71
N THR A 29 -16.15 -14.67 -6.17
CA THR A 29 -15.68 -15.04 -7.52
C THR A 29 -15.23 -16.50 -7.66
N ARG A 30 -15.28 -17.31 -6.59
CA ARG A 30 -14.87 -18.72 -6.60
C ARG A 30 -16.09 -19.65 -6.58
N GLU A 31 -16.36 -20.35 -7.69
CA GLU A 31 -17.51 -21.27 -7.80
C GLU A 31 -17.52 -22.41 -6.76
N ASP A 32 -16.36 -22.78 -6.23
CA ASP A 32 -16.22 -23.82 -5.20
C ASP A 32 -16.65 -23.34 -3.80
N ILE A 33 -16.73 -22.02 -3.58
CA ILE A 33 -17.21 -21.41 -2.33
C ILE A 33 -18.72 -21.23 -2.44
N ARG A 34 -19.46 -21.75 -1.44
CA ARG A 34 -20.94 -21.76 -1.42
C ARG A 34 -21.56 -20.78 -0.42
N GLY A 35 -20.73 -19.93 0.18
CA GLY A 35 -21.11 -18.94 1.17
C GLY A 35 -19.99 -18.67 2.16
N TYR A 36 -20.15 -17.58 2.92
CA TYR A 36 -19.28 -17.20 4.03
C TYR A 36 -20.12 -16.76 5.22
N VAL A 37 -19.48 -16.69 6.39
CA VAL A 37 -20.05 -16.08 7.59
C VAL A 37 -19.02 -15.09 8.09
N ILE A 38 -19.42 -13.83 8.26
CA ILE A 38 -18.53 -12.81 8.79
C ILE A 38 -18.36 -13.00 10.30
N THR A 39 -17.10 -12.95 10.73
CA THR A 39 -16.73 -12.75 12.13
C THR A 39 -16.34 -11.27 12.25
N GLU A 40 -17.13 -10.40 12.89
CA GLU A 40 -18.38 -10.67 13.62
C GLU A 40 -19.54 -9.74 13.22
N PHE A 41 -20.71 -9.90 13.84
CA PHE A 41 -21.86 -9.02 13.57
C PHE A 41 -21.85 -7.75 14.42
N SER A 42 -21.38 -7.84 15.67
CA SER A 42 -21.32 -6.72 16.60
C SER A 42 -20.09 -6.88 17.48
N ASP A 43 -19.33 -5.81 17.66
CA ASP A 43 -18.09 -5.82 18.43
C ASP A 43 -18.31 -6.32 19.87
N ILE A 44 -17.26 -6.95 20.40
CA ILE A 44 -17.09 -7.27 21.82
C ILE A 44 -15.85 -6.57 22.39
N GLU A 45 -15.61 -6.66 23.69
CA GLU A 45 -14.58 -5.86 24.38
C GLU A 45 -13.16 -6.00 23.79
N TRP A 46 -12.82 -7.16 23.21
CA TRP A 46 -11.48 -7.46 22.71
C TRP A 46 -11.41 -7.66 21.18
N GLU A 47 -12.54 -7.59 20.48
CA GLU A 47 -12.66 -7.83 19.04
C GLU A 47 -13.57 -6.74 18.45
N PHE A 48 -13.02 -5.96 17.52
CA PHE A 48 -13.62 -4.70 17.06
C PHE A 48 -13.89 -4.69 15.54
N ASN A 49 -13.95 -5.86 14.92
CA ASN A 49 -14.16 -6.08 13.47
C ASN A 49 -15.61 -6.53 13.15
N GLY A 50 -16.58 -6.08 13.94
CA GLY A 50 -18.00 -6.30 13.71
C GLY A 50 -18.63 -5.25 12.79
N LEU A 51 -19.77 -5.57 12.16
CA LEU A 51 -20.53 -4.57 11.39
C LEU A 51 -21.19 -3.49 12.28
N LEU A 52 -21.50 -3.87 13.51
CA LEU A 52 -22.00 -2.99 14.55
C LEU A 52 -20.93 -2.77 15.61
N ASP A 53 -20.91 -1.60 16.21
CA ASP A 53 -20.02 -1.30 17.32
C ASP A 53 -20.43 -2.03 18.62
N TYR A 54 -19.70 -1.76 19.71
CA TYR A 54 -19.95 -2.36 21.03
C TYR A 54 -21.34 -2.02 21.60
N TYR A 55 -21.88 -0.87 21.22
CA TYR A 55 -23.23 -0.40 21.61
C TYR A 55 -24.33 -0.94 20.69
N ARG A 56 -23.96 -1.68 19.63
CA ARG A 56 -24.84 -2.18 18.56
C ARG A 56 -25.33 -1.08 17.63
N GLU A 57 -24.57 -0.01 17.52
CA GLU A 57 -24.77 1.05 16.54
C GLU A 57 -24.07 0.66 15.23
N GLU A 58 -24.61 1.08 14.09
CA GLU A 58 -24.03 0.77 12.78
C GLU A 58 -22.70 1.51 12.61
N LYS A 59 -21.66 0.79 12.15
CA LYS A 59 -20.41 1.42 11.73
C LYS A 59 -20.58 2.19 10.43
N ALA A 60 -19.65 3.11 10.16
CA ALA A 60 -19.74 4.06 9.04
C ALA A 60 -19.94 3.40 7.67
N PHE A 61 -19.43 2.18 7.49
CA PHE A 61 -19.50 1.42 6.23
C PHE A 61 -20.67 0.45 6.14
N CYS A 62 -21.58 0.38 7.12
CA CYS A 62 -22.62 -0.66 7.17
C CYS A 62 -23.56 -0.61 5.95
N ASP A 63 -23.89 0.59 5.46
CA ASP A 63 -24.67 0.78 4.24
C ASP A 63 -23.91 0.29 3.00
N ASP A 64 -22.62 0.63 2.88
CA ASP A 64 -21.77 0.19 1.76
C ASP A 64 -21.58 -1.33 1.78
N PHE A 65 -21.48 -1.94 2.96
CA PHE A 65 -21.38 -3.39 3.12
C PHE A 65 -22.61 -4.15 2.61
N ALA A 66 -23.79 -3.52 2.60
CA ALA A 66 -24.97 -4.13 2.01
C ALA A 66 -24.78 -4.39 0.50
N SER A 67 -24.07 -3.50 -0.21
CA SER A 67 -23.76 -3.67 -1.64
C SER A 67 -22.85 -4.87 -1.89
N VAL A 68 -21.89 -5.12 -0.99
CA VAL A 68 -20.97 -6.28 -1.02
C VAL A 68 -21.73 -7.60 -0.93
N ASN A 69 -22.96 -7.61 -0.36
CA ASN A 69 -23.84 -8.77 -0.21
C ASN A 69 -25.00 -8.78 -1.22
N ALA A 70 -25.05 -7.83 -2.17
CA ALA A 70 -26.14 -7.75 -3.12
C ALA A 70 -26.23 -9.02 -4.00
N PRO A 71 -27.43 -9.40 -4.50
CA PRO A 71 -27.60 -10.59 -5.33
C PRO A 71 -26.79 -10.57 -6.63
N VAL A 72 -26.51 -9.39 -7.17
CA VAL A 72 -25.58 -9.19 -8.27
C VAL A 72 -24.38 -8.40 -7.75
N MET A 73 -23.18 -8.96 -7.90
CA MET A 73 -21.93 -8.28 -7.57
C MET A 73 -21.18 -7.96 -8.86
N PHE A 74 -20.71 -6.73 -8.96
CA PHE A 74 -19.87 -6.25 -10.04
C PHE A 74 -18.52 -5.81 -9.46
N ARG A 75 -17.43 -6.34 -10.01
CA ARG A 75 -16.07 -6.09 -9.54
C ARG A 75 -15.14 -5.82 -10.71
N LEU A 76 -14.23 -4.88 -10.50
CA LEU A 76 -13.08 -4.65 -11.36
C LEU A 76 -11.85 -5.31 -10.72
N GLU A 77 -11.04 -5.98 -11.54
CA GLU A 77 -9.81 -6.64 -11.12
C GLU A 77 -8.65 -6.05 -11.94
N PRO A 78 -8.09 -4.89 -11.54
CA PRO A 78 -6.94 -4.32 -12.21
C PRO A 78 -5.72 -5.25 -12.10
N HIS A 79 -4.97 -5.40 -13.18
CA HIS A 79 -3.74 -6.24 -13.19
C HIS A 79 -2.60 -5.61 -12.37
N ALA A 80 -2.64 -4.29 -12.19
CA ALA A 80 -1.76 -3.57 -11.29
C ALA A 80 -2.54 -2.40 -10.67
N ARG A 81 -2.33 -2.16 -9.38
CA ARG A 81 -2.92 -1.01 -8.69
C ARG A 81 -2.06 0.23 -8.76
N THR A 82 -0.76 0.07 -9.02
CA THR A 82 0.18 1.18 -9.21
C THR A 82 0.83 1.09 -10.57
N ALA A 83 1.07 2.24 -11.20
CA ALA A 83 1.71 2.32 -12.50
C ALA A 83 2.53 3.61 -12.63
N TRP A 84 3.43 3.65 -13.61
CA TRP A 84 4.07 4.88 -14.02
C TRP A 84 3.16 5.68 -14.94
N SER A 85 3.39 7.00 -15.02
CA SER A 85 2.75 7.85 -16.03
C SER A 85 3.10 7.37 -17.44
N GLY A 86 2.06 7.14 -18.25
CA GLY A 86 2.19 6.63 -19.62
C GLY A 86 2.12 5.10 -19.75
N ASP A 87 1.99 4.37 -18.65
CA ASP A 87 1.68 2.94 -18.65
C ASP A 87 0.21 2.68 -19.05
N GLU A 88 -0.08 1.41 -19.30
CA GLU A 88 -1.42 0.89 -19.56
C GLU A 88 -1.75 -0.19 -18.54
N ILE A 89 -2.94 -0.12 -17.94
CA ILE A 89 -3.40 -1.07 -16.91
C ILE A 89 -4.59 -1.84 -17.46
N PRO A 90 -4.42 -3.13 -17.81
CA PRO A 90 -5.55 -4.00 -18.13
C PRO A 90 -6.44 -4.22 -16.91
N ILE A 91 -7.75 -4.22 -17.14
CA ILE A 91 -8.79 -4.42 -16.13
C ILE A 91 -9.61 -5.65 -16.52
N ASP A 92 -9.64 -6.63 -15.63
CA ASP A 92 -10.59 -7.73 -15.70
C ASP A 92 -11.95 -7.27 -15.14
N VAL A 93 -13.03 -7.69 -15.78
CA VAL A 93 -14.40 -7.46 -15.29
C VAL A 93 -14.96 -8.78 -14.79
N VAL A 94 -15.50 -8.77 -13.56
CA VAL A 94 -16.19 -9.92 -12.99
C VAL A 94 -17.59 -9.55 -12.55
N VAL A 95 -18.57 -10.34 -12.99
CA VAL A 95 -19.96 -10.23 -12.57
C VAL A 95 -20.40 -11.55 -11.96
N VAL A 96 -20.86 -11.51 -10.72
CA VAL A 96 -21.46 -12.65 -10.02
C VAL A 96 -22.97 -12.42 -9.97
N ASN A 97 -23.73 -13.35 -10.53
CA ASN A 97 -25.19 -13.34 -10.50
C ASN A 97 -25.69 -14.47 -9.60
N ASP A 98 -25.99 -14.14 -8.33
CA ASP A 98 -26.58 -15.08 -7.38
C ASP A 98 -28.12 -15.18 -7.50
N THR A 99 -28.72 -14.50 -8.46
CA THR A 99 -30.15 -14.63 -8.77
C THR A 99 -30.43 -15.90 -9.59
N ALA A 100 -31.71 -16.24 -9.77
CA ALA A 100 -32.12 -17.39 -10.58
C ALA A 100 -32.22 -17.08 -12.08
N ASP A 101 -32.35 -15.80 -12.44
CA ASP A 101 -32.66 -15.36 -13.79
C ASP A 101 -31.39 -14.91 -14.51
N HIS A 102 -31.41 -15.03 -15.83
CA HIS A 102 -30.35 -14.48 -16.68
C HIS A 102 -30.44 -12.95 -16.67
N ILE A 103 -29.30 -12.28 -16.56
CA ILE A 103 -29.17 -10.82 -16.67
C ILE A 103 -28.43 -10.47 -17.95
N GLU A 104 -28.95 -9.47 -18.66
CA GLU A 104 -28.23 -8.74 -19.71
C GLU A 104 -28.00 -7.33 -19.17
N ALA A 105 -26.75 -6.88 -19.20
CA ALA A 105 -26.36 -5.62 -18.59
C ALA A 105 -25.42 -4.81 -19.49
N ASP A 106 -25.59 -3.49 -19.43
CA ASP A 106 -24.66 -2.53 -20.01
C ASP A 106 -23.65 -2.13 -18.91
N ILE A 107 -22.37 -2.18 -19.22
CA ILE A 107 -21.30 -1.70 -18.36
C ILE A 107 -20.78 -0.39 -18.94
N SER A 108 -20.64 0.63 -18.11
CA SER A 108 -19.92 1.88 -18.42
C SER A 108 -18.84 2.13 -17.39
N TRP A 109 -17.70 2.68 -17.81
CA TRP A 109 -16.63 3.07 -16.89
C TRP A 109 -16.05 4.44 -17.25
N GLU A 110 -15.49 5.10 -16.23
CA GLU A 110 -14.75 6.34 -16.34
C GLU A 110 -13.53 6.27 -15.40
N ALA A 111 -12.35 6.65 -15.90
CA ALA A 111 -11.12 6.81 -15.12
C ALA A 111 -10.15 7.71 -15.87
N PHE A 112 -9.54 8.69 -15.19
CA PHE A 112 -8.68 9.69 -15.81
C PHE A 112 -9.39 10.38 -16.99
N ASP A 113 -8.77 10.36 -18.17
CA ASP A 113 -9.34 10.84 -19.43
C ASP A 113 -9.93 9.70 -20.29
N ASP A 114 -10.08 8.50 -19.73
CA ASP A 114 -10.60 7.32 -20.40
C ASP A 114 -12.04 6.99 -19.95
N ALA A 115 -12.87 6.58 -20.89
CA ALA A 115 -14.23 6.16 -20.65
C ALA A 115 -14.68 5.21 -21.74
N GLY A 116 -15.55 4.26 -21.38
CA GLY A 116 -16.05 3.31 -22.36
C GLY A 116 -17.29 2.57 -21.89
N THR A 117 -17.81 1.75 -22.80
CA THR A 117 -18.96 0.89 -22.53
C THR A 117 -18.80 -0.48 -23.16
N MET A 118 -19.42 -1.48 -22.55
CA MET A 118 -19.54 -2.83 -23.08
C MET A 118 -20.83 -3.49 -22.59
N THR A 119 -21.16 -4.68 -23.10
CA THR A 119 -22.33 -5.44 -22.68
C THR A 119 -21.92 -6.80 -22.16
N ILE A 120 -22.63 -7.31 -21.16
CA ILE A 120 -22.39 -8.64 -20.59
C ILE A 120 -23.72 -9.36 -20.32
N GLY A 121 -23.75 -10.66 -20.62
CA GLY A 121 -24.84 -11.56 -20.27
C GLY A 121 -24.36 -12.58 -19.25
N VAL A 122 -25.08 -12.72 -18.14
CA VAL A 122 -24.72 -13.65 -17.06
C VAL A 122 -25.93 -14.49 -16.67
N ASP A 123 -25.80 -15.81 -16.85
CA ASP A 123 -26.83 -16.76 -16.43
C ASP A 123 -27.04 -16.74 -14.92
N GLY A 124 -28.23 -17.13 -14.47
CA GLY A 124 -28.53 -17.25 -13.04
C GLY A 124 -27.63 -18.26 -12.33
N ALA A 125 -27.20 -17.93 -11.12
CA ALA A 125 -26.24 -18.68 -10.32
C ALA A 125 -24.93 -18.98 -11.08
N ARG A 126 -24.40 -17.98 -11.80
CA ARG A 126 -23.12 -18.05 -12.52
C ARG A 126 -22.26 -16.83 -12.25
N ILE A 127 -20.99 -17.02 -12.57
CA ILE A 127 -19.94 -16.01 -12.54
C ILE A 127 -19.45 -15.86 -13.97
N GLU A 128 -19.42 -14.64 -14.48
CA GLU A 128 -18.79 -14.33 -15.76
C GLU A 128 -17.56 -13.46 -15.49
N ARG A 129 -16.41 -13.85 -16.06
CA ARG A 129 -15.19 -13.06 -16.04
C ARG A 129 -14.77 -12.77 -17.48
N ILE A 130 -14.56 -11.50 -17.77
CA ILE A 130 -13.98 -11.03 -19.01
C ILE A 130 -12.57 -10.55 -18.69
N THR A 131 -11.59 -11.34 -19.11
CA THR A 131 -10.17 -11.00 -18.96
C THR A 131 -9.79 -9.90 -19.95
N ASP A 132 -8.99 -8.93 -19.49
CA ASP A 132 -8.58 -7.76 -20.26
C ASP A 132 -9.79 -7.05 -20.91
N ALA A 133 -10.88 -6.90 -20.13
CA ALA A 133 -12.15 -6.36 -20.62
C ALA A 133 -11.99 -4.96 -21.22
N PHE A 134 -11.16 -4.14 -20.57
CA PHE A 134 -10.69 -2.87 -21.06
C PHE A 134 -9.31 -2.54 -20.49
N THR A 135 -8.71 -1.46 -20.96
CA THR A 135 -7.39 -1.00 -20.54
C THR A 135 -7.47 0.47 -20.22
N ILE A 136 -6.96 0.88 -19.07
CA ILE A 136 -6.86 2.29 -18.68
C ILE A 136 -5.49 2.82 -19.09
N SER A 137 -5.46 3.88 -19.89
CA SER A 137 -4.22 4.60 -20.17
C SER A 137 -3.94 5.63 -19.08
N THR A 138 -2.71 5.64 -18.55
CA THR A 138 -2.25 6.63 -17.56
C THR A 138 -1.51 7.81 -18.20
N SER A 139 -1.61 7.94 -19.53
CA SER A 139 -0.93 8.97 -20.31
C SER A 139 -1.43 10.37 -19.96
N GLY A 140 -0.51 11.27 -19.61
CA GLY A 140 -0.84 12.67 -19.30
C GLY A 140 -1.22 12.91 -17.84
N THR A 141 -1.27 11.86 -17.03
CA THR A 141 -1.50 11.92 -15.59
C THR A 141 -0.18 11.97 -14.86
N SER A 142 0.06 13.02 -14.07
CA SER A 142 1.27 13.22 -13.26
C SER A 142 0.94 13.21 -11.77
N GLY A 143 1.53 12.28 -11.02
CA GLY A 143 1.49 12.29 -9.54
C GLY A 143 0.07 12.32 -8.98
N SER A 144 -0.81 11.45 -9.47
CA SER A 144 -2.20 11.40 -9.01
C SER A 144 -2.68 9.98 -8.78
N SER A 145 -3.56 9.84 -7.80
CA SER A 145 -4.48 8.72 -7.71
C SER A 145 -5.77 9.07 -8.42
N ASP A 146 -6.42 8.10 -9.05
CA ASP A 146 -7.79 8.26 -9.53
C ASP A 146 -8.62 7.00 -9.26
N GLU A 147 -9.93 7.18 -9.28
CA GLU A 147 -10.91 6.13 -9.08
C GLU A 147 -11.46 5.66 -10.43
N VAL A 148 -11.21 4.39 -10.75
CA VAL A 148 -11.93 3.72 -11.83
C VAL A 148 -13.32 3.41 -11.32
N THR A 149 -14.28 4.22 -11.74
CA THR A 149 -15.69 3.99 -11.41
C THR A 149 -16.34 3.29 -12.59
N ALA A 150 -16.96 2.14 -12.31
CA ALA A 150 -17.76 1.44 -13.29
C ALA A 150 -19.16 1.17 -12.78
N THR A 151 -20.11 1.22 -13.69
CA THR A 151 -21.52 0.98 -13.44
C THR A 151 -22.01 -0.15 -14.33
N LEU A 152 -22.69 -1.11 -13.74
CA LEU A 152 -23.45 -2.17 -14.40
C LEU A 152 -24.93 -1.82 -14.32
N GLU A 153 -25.55 -1.57 -15.46
CA GLU A 153 -26.97 -1.23 -15.60
C GLU A 153 -27.75 -2.40 -16.18
N THR A 154 -28.79 -2.82 -15.47
CA THR A 154 -29.82 -3.74 -15.96
C THR A 154 -31.15 -2.99 -16.08
N PRO A 155 -32.20 -3.59 -16.68
CA PRO A 155 -33.53 -2.97 -16.69
C PRO A 155 -34.15 -2.72 -15.30
N THR A 156 -33.64 -3.36 -14.25
CA THR A 156 -34.24 -3.36 -12.90
C THR A 156 -33.35 -2.82 -11.80
N GLU A 157 -32.04 -2.80 -12.01
CA GLU A 157 -31.04 -2.42 -11.01
C GLU A 157 -29.80 -1.79 -11.66
N THR A 158 -29.12 -0.97 -10.88
CA THR A 158 -27.84 -0.36 -11.20
C THR A 158 -26.88 -0.70 -10.08
N VAL A 159 -25.72 -1.29 -10.42
CA VAL A 159 -24.66 -1.65 -9.47
C VAL A 159 -23.42 -0.86 -9.84
N THR A 160 -22.90 -0.07 -8.90
CA THR A 160 -21.67 0.70 -9.09
C THR A 160 -20.55 0.10 -8.25
N THR A 161 -19.35 0.08 -8.81
CA THR A 161 -18.13 -0.34 -8.12
C THR A 161 -17.00 0.63 -8.47
N THR A 162 -16.06 0.77 -7.55
CA THR A 162 -14.94 1.68 -7.69
C THR A 162 -13.66 0.99 -7.28
N GLU A 163 -12.62 1.11 -8.12
CA GLU A 163 -11.27 0.66 -7.79
C GLU A 163 -10.30 1.83 -7.93
N ARG A 164 -9.45 2.05 -6.91
CA ARG A 164 -8.46 3.11 -6.94
C ARG A 164 -7.16 2.64 -7.60
N LEU A 165 -6.61 3.48 -8.47
CA LEU A 165 -5.31 3.31 -9.11
C LEU A 165 -4.39 4.48 -8.75
N TRP A 166 -3.10 4.20 -8.61
CA TRP A 166 -2.06 5.20 -8.32
C TRP A 166 -1.10 5.33 -9.49
N VAL A 167 -1.00 6.54 -10.05
CA VAL A 167 -0.10 6.85 -11.17
C VAL A 167 1.00 7.77 -10.66
N LEU A 168 2.22 7.24 -10.61
CA LEU A 168 3.38 7.97 -10.12
C LEU A 168 4.21 8.50 -11.28
N GLU A 169 4.85 9.66 -11.05
CA GLU A 169 5.85 10.17 -11.98
C GLU A 169 7.14 9.37 -11.85
N GLY A 170 7.78 9.06 -12.99
CA GLY A 170 9.11 8.45 -13.00
C GLY A 170 10.12 9.32 -12.23
N THR A 171 10.89 8.70 -11.34
CA THR A 171 11.66 9.42 -10.30
C THR A 171 13.05 9.88 -10.73
N SER A 172 13.43 9.72 -12.01
CA SER A 172 14.82 9.90 -12.47
C SER A 172 15.44 11.26 -12.10
N ALA A 173 14.66 12.35 -12.13
CA ALA A 173 15.19 13.70 -11.92
C ALA A 173 15.46 14.05 -10.44
N ALA A 174 14.85 13.35 -9.47
CA ALA A 174 14.91 13.74 -8.07
C ALA A 174 16.26 13.44 -7.40
N ASN A 175 16.95 12.38 -7.84
CA ASN A 175 18.23 11.98 -7.27
C ASN A 175 19.41 12.24 -8.23
N ASP A 176 19.21 13.05 -9.27
CA ASP A 176 20.24 13.33 -10.27
C ASP A 176 21.51 13.93 -9.62
N GLY A 177 22.61 13.17 -9.71
CA GLY A 177 23.89 13.57 -9.16
C GLY A 177 24.13 13.17 -7.70
N VAL A 178 23.17 12.48 -7.06
CA VAL A 178 23.36 11.87 -5.74
C VAL A 178 24.40 10.76 -5.85
N THR A 179 25.42 10.85 -5.01
CA THR A 179 26.50 9.87 -4.93
C THR A 179 26.26 8.97 -3.72
N ALA A 180 25.93 7.70 -3.96
CA ALA A 180 25.56 6.79 -2.89
C ALA A 180 26.57 5.65 -2.71
N LEU A 181 26.99 5.37 -1.47
CA LEU A 181 27.48 4.03 -1.16
C LEU A 181 26.30 3.07 -1.27
N VAL A 182 26.44 1.99 -2.04
CA VAL A 182 25.40 0.96 -2.10
C VAL A 182 25.99 -0.40 -1.73
N ARG A 183 25.43 -1.04 -0.70
CA ARG A 183 25.85 -2.35 -0.22
C ARG A 183 24.66 -3.25 0.10
N GLY A 184 24.91 -4.56 0.07
CA GLY A 184 23.91 -5.57 0.40
C GLY A 184 22.99 -5.89 -0.77
N ALA A 185 21.87 -6.53 -0.43
CA ALA A 185 20.96 -7.13 -1.41
C ALA A 185 20.34 -6.11 -2.39
N ILE A 186 20.25 -4.83 -2.02
CA ILE A 186 19.67 -3.78 -2.87
C ILE A 186 20.61 -3.31 -4.00
N SER A 187 21.90 -3.65 -3.93
CA SER A 187 22.93 -3.15 -4.88
C SER A 187 22.63 -3.41 -6.35
N PRO A 188 22.17 -4.61 -6.78
CA PRO A 188 21.85 -4.87 -8.18
C PRO A 188 20.71 -3.98 -8.69
N ASN A 189 19.71 -3.71 -7.85
CA ASN A 189 18.54 -2.94 -8.25
C ASN A 189 18.87 -1.44 -8.35
N VAL A 190 19.68 -0.90 -7.44
CA VAL A 190 20.17 0.49 -7.57
C VAL A 190 21.04 0.66 -8.80
N ALA A 191 21.87 -0.32 -9.14
CA ALA A 191 22.73 -0.26 -10.33
C ALA A 191 21.94 -0.41 -11.65
N ALA A 192 20.79 -1.09 -11.63
CA ALA A 192 19.95 -1.34 -12.80
C ALA A 192 18.92 -0.23 -13.04
N ALA A 193 18.49 0.47 -11.99
CA ALA A 193 17.49 1.53 -12.07
C ALA A 193 18.05 2.79 -12.74
N ASP A 194 17.25 3.42 -13.61
CA ASP A 194 17.55 4.74 -14.18
C ASP A 194 17.04 5.84 -13.23
N ASN A 195 17.77 6.02 -12.13
CA ASN A 195 17.31 6.76 -10.93
C ASN A 195 18.15 7.99 -10.57
N GLY A 196 19.13 8.37 -11.42
CA GLY A 196 20.03 9.51 -11.18
C GLY A 196 21.14 9.26 -10.15
N ILE A 197 21.16 8.10 -9.48
CA ILE A 197 22.13 7.76 -8.43
C ILE A 197 23.44 7.28 -9.06
N ALA A 198 24.57 7.81 -8.59
CA ALA A 198 25.91 7.33 -8.91
C ALA A 198 26.39 6.34 -7.83
N PRO A 199 26.23 5.00 -8.03
CA PRO A 199 26.59 4.02 -7.01
C PRO A 199 28.11 3.91 -6.82
N GLN A 200 28.52 3.78 -5.57
CA GLN A 200 29.90 3.58 -5.12
C GLN A 200 30.00 2.34 -4.23
N HIS A 201 31.19 1.74 -4.21
CA HIS A 201 31.48 0.57 -3.36
C HIS A 201 32.25 0.90 -2.08
N GLU A 202 32.80 2.12 -2.01
CA GLU A 202 33.60 2.61 -0.88
C GLU A 202 33.13 4.01 -0.47
N LEU A 203 33.04 4.22 0.84
CA LEU A 203 32.77 5.53 1.43
C LEU A 203 33.90 6.49 1.11
N ASN A 204 33.56 7.70 0.71
CA ASN A 204 34.51 8.79 0.55
C ASN A 204 33.84 10.15 0.81
N LYS A 205 34.62 11.23 0.73
CA LYS A 205 34.16 12.59 1.02
C LYS A 205 33.06 13.12 0.08
N ASP A 206 32.85 12.47 -1.05
CA ASP A 206 31.84 12.83 -2.04
C ASP A 206 30.61 11.90 -1.91
N THR A 207 30.54 11.04 -0.90
CA THR A 207 29.36 10.20 -0.63
C THR A 207 28.29 11.01 0.10
N ASP A 208 27.13 11.18 -0.53
CA ASP A 208 25.98 11.92 0.02
C ASP A 208 25.13 11.04 0.95
N VAL A 209 24.96 9.77 0.59
CA VAL A 209 24.13 8.80 1.35
C VAL A 209 24.71 7.39 1.27
N ALA A 210 24.52 6.59 2.33
CA ALA A 210 24.80 5.16 2.33
C ALA A 210 23.51 4.35 2.32
N ILE A 211 23.24 3.62 1.24
CA ILE A 211 22.08 2.73 1.09
C ILE A 211 22.55 1.30 1.36
N VAL A 212 22.09 0.72 2.47
CA VAL A 212 22.64 -0.54 3.00
C VAL A 212 21.56 -1.45 3.56
N THR A 213 21.83 -2.76 3.58
CA THR A 213 21.00 -3.73 4.31
C THR A 213 21.50 -4.02 5.73
N GLU A 214 22.70 -3.55 6.07
CA GLU A 214 23.37 -3.79 7.36
C GLU A 214 24.19 -2.55 7.73
N VAL A 215 24.24 -2.18 9.02
CA VAL A 215 25.01 -1.04 9.51
C VAL A 215 26.32 -1.53 10.16
N ASP A 216 27.30 -1.84 9.32
CA ASP A 216 28.64 -2.21 9.76
C ASP A 216 29.39 -1.02 10.45
N ASP A 217 30.54 -1.30 11.05
CA ASP A 217 31.33 -0.27 11.76
C ASP A 217 31.74 0.91 10.87
N SER A 218 31.94 0.70 9.56
CA SER A 218 32.30 1.76 8.62
C SER A 218 31.11 2.66 8.29
N VAL A 219 29.92 2.09 8.13
CA VAL A 219 28.66 2.82 7.91
C VAL A 219 28.26 3.56 9.19
N ARG A 220 28.43 2.94 10.36
CA ARG A 220 28.20 3.59 11.66
C ARG A 220 29.09 4.82 11.83
N ALA A 221 30.40 4.69 11.57
CA ALA A 221 31.32 5.82 11.65
C ALA A 221 30.97 6.93 10.66
N PHE A 222 30.50 6.59 9.46
CA PHE A 222 30.03 7.57 8.48
C PHE A 222 28.82 8.36 9.00
N ALA A 223 27.82 7.68 9.58
CA ALA A 223 26.69 8.36 10.21
C ALA A 223 27.13 9.27 11.37
N GLU A 224 28.00 8.77 12.25
CA GLU A 224 28.53 9.54 13.39
C GLU A 224 29.23 10.83 12.96
N ASP A 225 29.94 10.81 11.84
CA ASP A 225 30.70 11.93 11.28
C ASP A 225 29.84 12.90 10.43
N GLY A 226 28.53 12.71 10.35
CA GLY A 226 27.61 13.62 9.65
C GLY A 226 26.96 13.05 8.39
N GLY A 227 27.24 11.79 8.05
CA GLY A 227 26.67 11.12 6.89
C GLY A 227 25.21 10.70 7.10
N ASN A 228 24.50 10.49 5.98
CA ASN A 228 23.12 9.99 5.98
C ASN A 228 23.09 8.51 5.58
N VAL A 229 22.42 7.68 6.35
CA VAL A 229 22.30 6.25 6.08
C VAL A 229 20.85 5.87 5.87
N LEU A 230 20.58 5.10 4.83
CA LEU A 230 19.28 4.48 4.57
C LEU A 230 19.43 2.97 4.72
N LEU A 231 18.86 2.46 5.81
CA LEU A 231 18.81 1.04 6.13
C LEU A 231 17.51 0.43 5.58
N VAL A 232 17.66 -0.58 4.72
CA VAL A 232 16.57 -1.28 4.03
C VAL A 232 16.64 -2.79 4.31
N PRO A 233 15.56 -3.57 4.14
CA PRO A 233 15.60 -5.02 4.39
C PRO A 233 16.48 -5.77 3.38
N GLY A 234 16.79 -7.04 3.68
CA GLY A 234 17.28 -7.99 2.69
C GLY A 234 16.22 -8.31 1.61
N SER A 235 16.60 -9.08 0.59
CA SER A 235 15.68 -9.55 -0.46
C SER A 235 14.51 -10.38 0.08
N ASP A 236 14.68 -11.05 1.22
CA ASP A 236 13.62 -11.81 1.88
C ASP A 236 12.71 -10.95 2.77
N GLY A 237 12.93 -9.63 2.82
CA GLY A 237 12.17 -8.69 3.64
C GLY A 237 12.64 -8.60 5.09
N THR A 238 13.67 -9.36 5.50
CA THR A 238 14.17 -9.34 6.89
C THR A 238 15.09 -8.16 7.14
N MET A 239 15.04 -7.61 8.36
CA MET A 239 15.98 -6.56 8.80
C MET A 239 17.20 -7.21 9.46
N SER A 240 18.36 -6.59 9.31
CA SER A 240 19.58 -7.06 9.97
C SER A 240 19.58 -6.71 11.46
N ASP A 241 20.07 -7.66 12.28
CA ASP A 241 20.32 -7.44 13.70
C ASP A 241 21.49 -6.45 13.95
N ASP A 242 22.38 -6.29 12.97
CA ASP A 242 23.49 -5.33 13.02
C ASP A 242 23.01 -3.91 12.66
N SER A 243 22.14 -3.37 13.52
CA SER A 243 21.52 -2.06 13.34
C SER A 243 21.42 -1.29 14.68
N PRO A 244 21.22 0.04 14.65
CA PRO A 244 20.96 0.84 15.85
C PRO A 244 19.50 0.80 16.34
N PHE A 245 18.66 -0.05 15.76
CA PHE A 245 17.23 -0.17 16.05
C PHE A 245 16.86 -1.54 16.62
N GLU A 246 15.84 -1.59 17.47
CA GLU A 246 15.19 -2.82 17.91
C GLU A 246 13.97 -3.11 17.04
N PHE A 247 14.05 -4.22 16.29
CA PHE A 247 12.97 -4.67 15.42
C PHE A 247 12.06 -5.68 16.11
N ARG A 248 10.76 -5.57 15.83
CA ARG A 248 9.78 -6.61 16.09
C ARG A 248 9.30 -7.20 14.78
N GLU A 249 9.51 -8.50 14.64
CA GLU A 249 9.03 -9.28 13.51
C GLU A 249 7.49 -9.26 13.44
N LEU A 250 6.99 -9.04 12.23
CA LEU A 250 5.61 -9.16 11.84
C LEU A 250 5.42 -10.46 11.04
N PRO A 251 4.25 -11.11 11.15
CA PRO A 251 3.94 -12.27 10.33
C PRO A 251 4.04 -11.98 8.83
N ALA A 252 4.73 -12.84 8.09
CA ALA A 252 4.92 -12.69 6.64
C ALA A 252 3.64 -12.95 5.81
N THR A 253 2.62 -13.52 6.44
CA THR A 253 1.34 -13.87 5.84
C THR A 253 0.20 -13.35 6.71
N GLU A 254 -1.04 -13.58 6.27
CA GLU A 254 -2.25 -13.30 7.04
C GLU A 254 -2.10 -13.70 8.50
N SER A 255 -2.46 -12.78 9.40
CA SER A 255 -2.35 -12.95 10.84
C SER A 255 -3.41 -12.17 11.55
N TRP A 256 -3.98 -12.79 12.58
CA TRP A 256 -4.91 -12.16 13.52
C TRP A 256 -4.36 -10.85 14.12
N ASN A 257 -3.05 -10.81 14.40
CA ASN A 257 -2.43 -9.61 14.95
C ASN A 257 -2.41 -8.47 13.93
N LEU A 258 -2.21 -8.77 12.64
CA LEU A 258 -2.16 -7.76 11.59
C LEU A 258 -3.54 -7.26 11.20
N VAL A 259 -4.59 -8.07 11.35
CA VAL A 259 -5.99 -7.64 11.17
C VAL A 259 -6.33 -6.49 12.13
N SER A 260 -5.77 -6.51 13.34
CA SER A 260 -5.95 -5.47 14.37
C SER A 260 -4.80 -4.47 14.45
N SER A 261 -4.06 -4.30 13.35
CA SER A 261 -3.02 -3.27 13.22
C SER A 261 -3.51 -2.08 12.38
N LEU A 262 -2.84 -0.94 12.50
CA LEU A 262 -2.96 0.20 11.61
C LEU A 262 -1.58 0.73 11.27
N PHE A 263 -1.28 0.80 9.97
CA PHE A 263 -0.20 1.62 9.45
C PHE A 263 -0.80 2.98 9.10
N TYR A 264 -0.11 4.05 9.50
CA TYR A 264 -0.57 5.40 9.25
C TYR A 264 0.58 6.34 8.85
N SER A 265 0.29 7.43 8.17
CA SER A 265 1.29 8.44 7.79
C SER A 265 0.72 9.86 7.72
N ASP A 266 1.60 10.82 7.97
CA ASP A 266 1.39 12.27 7.89
C ASP A 266 2.76 12.88 7.56
N SER A 267 3.28 12.56 6.37
CA SER A 267 4.66 12.86 5.98
C SER A 267 4.76 13.12 4.49
N GLU A 268 5.42 14.22 4.15
CA GLU A 268 5.72 14.63 2.76
C GLU A 268 6.43 13.54 1.95
N LEU A 269 7.09 12.57 2.60
CA LEU A 269 7.74 11.44 1.92
C LEU A 269 6.77 10.50 1.22
N VAL A 270 5.50 10.47 1.64
CA VAL A 270 4.48 9.56 1.12
C VAL A 270 3.26 10.29 0.57
N ASP A 271 3.23 11.62 0.54
CA ASP A 271 2.06 12.40 0.10
C ASP A 271 1.64 12.09 -1.34
N ASP A 272 2.59 11.77 -2.22
CA ASP A 272 2.32 11.40 -3.61
C ASP A 272 1.84 9.93 -3.76
N ILE A 273 1.88 9.15 -2.69
CA ILE A 273 1.61 7.70 -2.67
C ILE A 273 0.36 7.38 -1.83
N VAL A 274 0.19 8.03 -0.69
CA VAL A 274 -0.86 7.79 0.29
C VAL A 274 -1.91 8.88 0.21
N THR A 275 -3.15 8.50 -0.09
CA THR A 275 -4.25 9.43 -0.34
C THR A 275 -5.13 9.71 0.87
N ASP A 276 -5.11 8.82 1.88
CA ASP A 276 -6.07 8.84 3.00
C ASP A 276 -5.45 8.39 4.33
N ARG A 277 -4.33 9.01 4.75
CA ARG A 277 -3.57 8.80 6.02
C ARG A 277 -3.15 7.36 6.35
N ARG A 278 -3.67 6.35 5.66
CA ARG A 278 -3.44 4.92 5.88
C ARG A 278 -2.65 4.37 4.73
N GLN A 279 -1.76 3.44 5.03
CA GLN A 279 -1.19 2.60 3.99
C GLN A 279 -2.30 1.69 3.47
N GLY A 280 -2.46 1.67 2.14
CA GLY A 280 -3.46 0.88 1.45
C GLY A 280 -2.84 0.11 0.30
N TRP A 281 -3.63 -0.11 -0.74
CA TRP A 281 -3.23 -0.90 -1.90
C TRP A 281 -2.09 -0.33 -2.74
N ALA A 282 -1.72 0.94 -2.58
CA ALA A 282 -0.49 1.47 -3.18
C ALA A 282 0.77 0.73 -2.71
N PHE A 283 0.71 0.10 -1.52
CA PHE A 283 1.79 -0.69 -0.91
C PHE A 283 1.58 -2.20 -1.06
N ASP A 284 0.73 -2.62 -1.99
CA ASP A 284 0.57 -4.05 -2.28
C ASP A 284 1.93 -4.69 -2.56
N ASP A 285 2.15 -5.89 -2.02
CA ASP A 285 3.44 -6.58 -1.99
C ASP A 285 4.63 -5.86 -1.31
N LEU A 286 4.45 -4.68 -0.71
CA LEU A 286 5.51 -3.92 -0.05
C LEU A 286 5.44 -3.93 1.47
N TYR A 287 4.33 -4.40 2.06
CA TYR A 287 4.17 -4.43 3.51
C TYR A 287 5.34 -5.11 4.22
N PRO A 288 5.82 -4.54 5.34
CA PRO A 288 7.06 -4.94 5.99
C PRO A 288 6.89 -6.23 6.80
N TYR A 289 8.00 -6.94 7.00
CA TYR A 289 8.08 -8.08 7.92
C TYR A 289 8.65 -7.71 9.29
N ALA A 290 8.99 -6.45 9.51
CA ALA A 290 9.41 -5.95 10.81
C ALA A 290 9.03 -4.48 10.98
N VAL A 291 8.94 -4.02 12.21
CA VAL A 291 8.84 -2.58 12.54
C VAL A 291 9.84 -2.24 13.63
N VAL A 292 10.37 -1.02 13.60
CA VAL A 292 11.17 -0.47 14.70
C VAL A 292 10.27 -0.24 15.91
N THR A 293 10.73 -0.58 17.11
CA THR A 293 9.92 -0.51 18.34
C THR A 293 10.51 0.35 19.46
N ASP A 294 11.82 0.57 19.47
CA ASP A 294 12.54 1.43 20.40
C ASP A 294 12.48 2.91 19.98
N ILE A 295 11.30 3.40 19.58
CA ILE A 295 11.12 4.77 19.07
C ILE A 295 11.38 5.80 20.18
N GLU A 296 12.25 6.76 19.89
CA GLU A 296 12.59 7.88 20.77
C GLU A 296 11.72 9.11 20.46
N GLU A 297 11.53 10.02 21.44
CA GLU A 297 10.78 11.27 21.21
C GLU A 297 11.45 12.19 20.16
N SER A 298 12.76 12.02 19.93
CA SER A 298 13.54 12.76 18.95
C SER A 298 13.53 12.14 17.55
N ASP A 299 12.99 10.94 17.38
CA ASP A 299 12.89 10.31 16.07
C ASP A 299 11.84 11.03 15.20
N ASP A 300 12.14 11.20 13.92
CA ASP A 300 11.18 11.67 12.94
C ASP A 300 10.43 10.47 12.35
N VAL A 301 9.19 10.25 12.78
CA VAL A 301 8.36 9.12 12.36
C VAL A 301 7.55 9.51 11.13
N HIS A 302 7.92 8.98 9.97
CA HIS A 302 7.27 9.28 8.69
C HIS A 302 6.05 8.39 8.44
N VAL A 303 6.17 7.10 8.77
CA VAL A 303 5.06 6.14 8.80
C VAL A 303 5.06 5.48 10.18
N GLY A 304 3.91 5.49 10.85
CA GLY A 304 3.73 4.80 12.11
C GLY A 304 2.99 3.48 11.95
N TYR A 305 3.11 2.66 12.99
CA TYR A 305 2.43 1.40 13.16
C TYR A 305 1.86 1.33 14.57
N ILE A 306 0.63 0.83 14.69
CA ILE A 306 0.00 0.52 15.97
C ILE A 306 -0.75 -0.80 15.87
N GLU A 307 -0.71 -1.59 16.94
CA GLU A 307 -1.57 -2.75 17.13
C GLU A 307 -1.97 -2.85 18.61
N GLY A 308 -2.88 -3.77 18.94
CA GLY A 308 -3.14 -4.16 20.33
C GLY A 308 -3.61 -3.00 21.21
N TRP A 309 -4.69 -2.33 20.82
CA TRP A 309 -5.29 -1.23 21.60
C TRP A 309 -4.37 -0.01 21.75
N LEU A 310 -3.64 0.34 20.68
CA LEU A 310 -2.71 1.49 20.63
C LEU A 310 -1.47 1.34 21.53
N VAL A 311 -1.28 0.17 22.16
CA VAL A 311 -0.17 -0.08 23.10
C VAL A 311 1.11 -0.40 22.35
N ASN A 312 1.02 -1.26 21.34
CA ASN A 312 2.18 -1.74 20.60
C ASN A 312 2.45 -0.80 19.43
N LYS A 313 3.22 0.24 19.71
CA LYS A 313 3.68 1.22 18.72
C LYS A 313 4.92 0.69 18.00
N GLY A 314 5.03 1.06 16.74
CA GLY A 314 6.24 0.86 15.97
C GLY A 314 6.25 1.77 14.75
N SER A 315 7.23 1.59 13.89
CA SER A 315 7.31 2.33 12.64
C SER A 315 8.07 1.53 11.58
N PRO A 316 7.53 1.46 10.35
CA PRO A 316 8.27 0.93 9.22
C PRO A 316 9.11 1.97 8.48
N LEU A 317 8.96 3.26 8.81
CA LEU A 317 9.72 4.34 8.20
C LEU A 317 9.93 5.47 9.20
N LEU A 318 11.15 5.60 9.69
CA LEU A 318 11.56 6.68 10.59
C LEU A 318 13.02 7.08 10.37
N THR A 319 13.34 8.31 10.73
CA THR A 319 14.70 8.85 10.72
C THR A 319 15.16 9.17 12.14
N ARG A 320 16.33 8.64 12.52
CA ARG A 320 16.97 8.86 13.83
C ARG A 320 18.24 9.66 13.66
N GLN A 321 18.45 10.65 14.53
CA GLN A 321 19.73 11.33 14.63
C GLN A 321 20.79 10.38 15.19
N PHE A 322 21.94 10.27 14.51
CA PHE A 322 23.02 9.37 14.91
C PHE A 322 24.37 10.09 14.84
N GLY A 323 24.89 10.51 16.01
CA GLY A 323 26.06 11.39 16.07
C GLY A 323 25.78 12.74 15.42
N ALA A 324 26.58 13.13 14.43
CA ALA A 324 26.35 14.35 13.65
C ALA A 324 25.43 14.14 12.43
N GLY A 325 25.15 12.89 12.05
CA GLY A 325 24.37 12.53 10.87
C GLY A 325 23.04 11.87 11.22
N THR A 326 22.51 11.07 10.29
CA THR A 326 21.21 10.41 10.41
C THR A 326 21.23 8.96 9.95
N ILE A 327 20.34 8.14 10.51
CA ILE A 327 20.03 6.81 10.01
C ILE A 327 18.51 6.72 9.86
N THR A 328 18.05 6.54 8.63
CA THR A 328 16.65 6.27 8.27
C THR A 328 16.45 4.77 8.11
N ALA A 329 15.55 4.18 8.92
CA ALA A 329 15.12 2.81 8.75
C ALA A 329 13.87 2.76 7.87
N CYS A 330 13.91 1.99 6.79
CA CYS A 330 12.77 1.67 5.95
C CYS A 330 12.59 0.14 5.93
N THR A 331 11.57 -0.38 6.61
CA THR A 331 11.34 -1.83 6.71
C THR A 331 10.39 -2.37 5.64
N PHE A 332 9.81 -1.50 4.80
CA PHE A 332 9.03 -1.91 3.63
C PHE A 332 9.88 -2.79 2.70
N ARG A 333 9.25 -3.78 2.05
CA ARG A 333 9.93 -4.77 1.17
C ARG A 333 10.32 -4.18 -0.18
N ILE A 334 11.12 -3.12 -0.16
CA ILE A 334 11.51 -2.35 -1.35
C ILE A 334 12.73 -2.94 -2.08
N THR A 335 13.51 -3.79 -1.42
CA THR A 335 14.83 -4.21 -1.89
C THR A 335 14.82 -4.83 -3.28
N ASP A 336 13.93 -5.80 -3.52
CA ASP A 336 13.78 -6.46 -4.83
C ASP A 336 12.81 -5.72 -5.77
N MET A 337 12.08 -4.73 -5.25
CA MET A 337 11.02 -4.02 -5.95
C MET A 337 11.50 -2.66 -6.50
N TYR A 338 12.61 -2.13 -5.98
CA TYR A 338 13.18 -0.86 -6.38
C TYR A 338 13.58 -0.85 -7.86
N GLY A 339 13.19 0.21 -8.58
CA GLY A 339 13.38 0.36 -10.01
C GLY A 339 12.27 -0.26 -10.88
N ASN A 340 11.45 -1.16 -10.31
CA ASN A 340 10.36 -1.83 -11.05
C ASN A 340 8.99 -1.41 -10.54
N HIS A 341 8.78 -1.48 -9.22
CA HIS A 341 7.51 -1.12 -8.60
C HIS A 341 7.44 0.40 -8.40
N PRO A 342 6.40 1.09 -8.91
CA PRO A 342 6.25 2.54 -8.79
C PRO A 342 6.38 3.03 -7.34
N THR A 343 5.55 2.52 -6.43
CA THR A 343 5.58 2.94 -5.01
C THR A 343 6.94 2.74 -4.34
N ALA A 344 7.56 1.57 -4.47
CA ALA A 344 8.87 1.31 -3.86
C ALA A 344 9.94 2.29 -4.37
N THR A 345 9.89 2.60 -5.67
CA THR A 345 10.86 3.47 -6.33
C THR A 345 10.64 4.94 -5.96
N THR A 346 9.39 5.40 -5.93
CA THR A 346 9.02 6.75 -5.49
C THR A 346 9.33 6.97 -4.01
N LEU A 347 8.94 6.04 -3.14
CA LEU A 347 9.24 6.15 -1.71
C LEU A 347 10.74 6.28 -1.46
N MET A 348 11.54 5.38 -2.06
CA MET A 348 12.98 5.41 -1.92
C MET A 348 13.59 6.71 -2.44
N SER A 349 13.09 7.22 -3.58
CA SER A 349 13.55 8.50 -4.14
C SER A 349 13.19 9.67 -3.23
N ASN A 350 12.00 9.69 -2.64
CA ASN A 350 11.59 10.72 -1.69
C ASN A 350 12.46 10.70 -0.44
N VAL A 351 12.77 9.51 0.10
CA VAL A 351 13.65 9.38 1.27
C VAL A 351 15.07 9.85 0.94
N ILE A 352 15.64 9.42 -0.19
CA ILE A 352 16.97 9.86 -0.63
C ILE A 352 16.99 11.38 -0.81
N GLY A 353 16.05 11.92 -1.58
CA GLY A 353 15.93 13.35 -1.83
C GLY A 353 15.77 14.16 -0.54
N ARG A 354 15.07 13.63 0.47
CA ARG A 354 14.97 14.26 1.79
C ARG A 354 16.33 14.32 2.48
N VAL A 355 17.02 13.19 2.63
CA VAL A 355 18.26 13.13 3.41
C VAL A 355 19.45 13.81 2.71
N THR A 356 19.42 13.98 1.39
CA THR A 356 20.52 14.64 0.65
C THR A 356 20.32 16.13 0.41
N ASN A 357 19.10 16.67 0.58
CA ASN A 357 18.79 18.09 0.35
C ASN A 357 18.62 18.91 1.65
N GLU A 358 18.73 18.28 2.83
CA GLU A 358 18.88 18.97 4.13
C GLU A 358 20.32 19.43 4.38
#